data_AF-A0AAW0JCM9-F1
#
_entry.id   AF-A0AAW0JCM9-F1
#
_cell.length_a   1.000
_cell.length_b   1.000
_cell.length_c   1.000
_cell.angle_alpha   90.00
_cell.angle_beta   90.00
_cell.angle_gamma   90.00
#
_symmetry.space_group_name_H-M   'P 1'
#
loop_
_entity.id
_entity.type
_entity.pdbx_description
1 polymer ?
#
loop_
_entity_poly.entity_id
_entity_poly.type
_entity_poly.pdbx_seq_one_letter_code
_entity_poly.pdbx_strand_id
1 'polypeptide(L)' 'MFHNVPRGDAIMIKNILHNWCDEYCMKLLRNCYEALPNNGKVVIIELLMPKSPNSSTTSQYC' A
#
# COMPACT_ATOMS: atom_id res chain seq x y z
N MET A 1 6.39 -16.92 -1.54
CA MET A 1 4.98 -16.72 -1.94
C MET A 1 4.19 -16.28 -0.71
N PHE A 2 3.64 -15.07 -0.72
CA PHE A 2 2.71 -14.62 0.33
C PHE A 2 1.41 -15.39 0.19
N HIS A 3 0.98 -16.09 1.25
CA HIS A 3 -0.25 -16.88 1.23
C HIS A 3 -1.43 -16.02 1.70
N ASN A 4 -1.45 -15.63 2.98
CA ASN A 4 -2.58 -14.93 3.59
C ASN A 4 -2.11 -13.80 4.51
N VAL A 5 -3.02 -12.86 4.80
CA VAL A 5 -2.85 -11.84 5.84
C VAL A 5 -3.65 -12.29 7.08
N PRO A 6 -3.09 -12.20 8.31
CA PRO A 6 -3.84 -12.51 9.53
C PRO A 6 -5.07 -11.61 9.70
N ARG A 7 -6.13 -12.14 10.30
CA ARG A 7 -7.35 -11.37 10.57
C ARG A 7 -7.08 -10.24 11.57
N GLY A 8 -7.76 -9.12 11.38
CA GLY A 8 -7.72 -7.98 12.31
C GLY A 8 -8.75 -6.92 11.95
N ASP A 9 -8.96 -5.95 12.84
CA ASP A 9 -9.89 -4.84 12.60
C ASP A 9 -9.29 -3.78 11.66
N ALA A 10 -7.97 -3.71 11.60
CA ALA A 10 -7.24 -2.84 10.68
C ALA A 10 -5.91 -3.49 10.25
N ILE A 11 -5.47 -3.13 9.05
CA ILE A 11 -4.18 -3.56 8.49
C ILE A 11 -3.40 -2.30 8.11
N MET A 12 -2.15 -2.20 8.57
CA MET A 12 -1.24 -1.12 8.20
C MET A 12 -0.19 -1.65 7.22
N ILE A 13 -0.02 -0.96 6.10
CA ILE A 13 1.01 -1.24 5.09
C ILE A 13 1.89 0.00 4.99
N LYS A 14 3.19 -0.12 5.29
CA LYS A 14 4.14 0.99 5.26
C LYS A 14 5.32 0.66 4.35
N ASN A 15 5.55 1.46 3.32
CA ASN A 15 6.69 1.33 2.41
C ASN A 15 6.81 -0.08 1.78
N ILE A 16 5.69 -0.63 1.30
CA ILE A 16 5.64 -1.97 0.68
C ILE A 16 5.16 -1.90 -0.76
N LEU A 17 4.15 -1.07 -1.07
CA LEU A 17 3.47 -1.12 -2.37
C LEU A 17 4.38 -0.61 -3.50
N HIS A 18 5.29 0.32 -3.23
CA HIS A 18 6.24 0.81 -4.23
C HIS A 18 7.29 -0.24 -4.67
N ASN A 19 7.44 -1.35 -3.93
CA ASN A 19 8.42 -2.40 -4.26
C ASN A 19 7.94 -3.37 -5.34
N TRP A 20 6.67 -3.30 -5.73
CA TRP A 20 6.04 -4.30 -6.59
C TRP A 20 5.24 -3.67 -7.72
N CYS A 21 5.04 -4.43 -8.79
CA CYS A 21 4.11 -4.03 -9.85
C CYS A 21 2.64 -4.19 -9.39
N ASP A 22 1.74 -3.57 -10.14
CA ASP A 22 0.31 -3.50 -9.85
C ASP A 22 -0.32 -4.87 -9.59
N GLU A 23 0.07 -5.91 -10.33
CA GLU A 23 -0.47 -7.27 -10.16
C GLU A 23 -0.23 -7.81 -8.73
N TYR A 24 0.99 -7.64 -8.21
CA TYR A 24 1.33 -8.07 -6.86
C TYR A 24 0.70 -7.17 -5.80
N CYS A 25 0.63 -5.86 -6.04
CA CYS A 25 -0.07 -4.92 -5.17
C CYS A 25 -1.56 -5.29 -5.03
N MET A 26 -2.22 -5.62 -6.15
CA MET A 26 -3.62 -6.05 -6.15
C MET A 26 -3.81 -7.37 -5.39
N LYS A 27 -2.90 -8.33 -5.55
CA LYS A 27 -2.95 -9.59 -4.79
C LYS A 27 -2.80 -9.36 -3.28
N LEU A 28 -1.86 -8.51 -2.87
CA LEU A 28 -1.69 -8.15 -1.45
C LEU A 28 -2.94 -7.45 -0.90
N LEU A 29 -3.45 -6.43 -1.59
CA LEU A 29 -4.61 -5.68 -1.15
C LEU A 29 -5.88 -6.56 -1.08
N ARG A 30 -6.02 -7.54 -1.96
CA ARG A 30 -7.10 -8.53 -1.90
C ARG A 30 -6.98 -9.40 -0.65
N ASN A 31 -5.79 -9.89 -0.33
CA ASN A 31 -5.57 -10.65 0.90
C ASN A 31 -5.87 -9.81 2.15
N CYS A 32 -5.55 -8.51 2.13
CA CYS A 32 -5.93 -7.60 3.20
C CYS A 32 -7.44 -7.45 3.31
N TYR A 33 -8.15 -7.29 2.20
CA TYR A 33 -9.61 -7.21 2.18
C TYR A 33 -10.27 -8.46 2.78
N GLU A 34 -9.79 -9.66 2.42
CA GLU A 34 -10.31 -10.94 2.95
C GLU A 34 -10.02 -11.14 4.45
N ALA A 35 -9.00 -10.48 4.99
CA ALA A 35 -8.61 -10.55 6.39
C ALA A 35 -9.38 -9.56 7.30
N LEU A 36 -10.11 -8.60 6.73
CA LEU A 36 -10.83 -7.55 7.46
C LEU A 36 -12.30 -7.91 7.70
N PRO A 37 -12.94 -7.42 8.78
CA PRO A 37 -14.39 -7.37 8.90
C PRO A 37 -14.99 -6.34 7.92
N ASN A 38 -16.31 -6.34 7.74
CA ASN A 38 -17.02 -5.46 6.79
C ASN A 38 -16.68 -3.95 6.92
N ASN A 39 -16.33 -3.52 8.11
CA ASN A 39 -16.03 -2.15 8.51
C ASN A 39 -14.55 -1.96 8.91
N GLY A 40 -13.71 -2.96 8.61
CA GLY A 40 -12.27 -2.87 8.77
C GLY A 40 -11.63 -1.91 7.78
N LYS A 41 -10.38 -1.52 8.06
CA LYS A 41 -9.66 -0.52 7.25
C LYS A 41 -8.25 -0.98 6.90
N VAL A 42 -7.83 -0.66 5.68
CA VAL A 42 -6.42 -0.70 5.29
C VAL A 42 -5.87 0.72 5.37
N VAL A 43 -4.78 0.91 6.11
CA VAL A 43 -4.05 2.16 6.24
C VAL A 43 -2.74 2.03 5.47
N ILE A 44 -2.58 2.80 4.40
CA ILE A 44 -1.39 2.80 3.55
C ILE A 44 -0.54 4.01 3.89
N ILE A 45 0.73 3.78 4.17
CA ILE A 45 1.74 4.80 4.43
C ILE A 45 2.81 4.67 3.34
N GLU A 46 2.75 5.58 2.37
CA GLU A 46 3.64 5.60 1.21
C GLU A 46 4.03 7.04 0.84
N LEU A 47 5.15 7.16 0.13
CA LEU A 47 5.50 8.39 -0.57
C LEU A 47 4.66 8.49 -1.85
N LEU A 48 4.03 9.65 -2.05
CA LEU A 48 3.27 9.93 -3.26
C LEU A 48 4.12 10.78 -4.20
N MET A 49 4.25 10.34 -5.45
CA MET A 49 4.84 11.18 -6.48
C MET A 49 3.93 12.40 -6.74
N PRO A 50 4.52 13.60 -6.92
CA PRO A 50 3.76 14.78 -7.29
C PRO A 50 3.10 14.60 -8.67
N LYS A 51 1.92 15.18 -8.86
CA LYS A 51 1.16 15.08 -10.13
C LYS A 51 1.88 15.73 -11.32
N SER A 52 2.74 16.70 -11.05
CA SER A 52 3.63 17.34 -12.02
C SER A 52 5.04 17.36 -11.45
N PRO A 53 6.09 17.14 -12.28
CA PRO A 53 7.46 17.34 -11.85
C PRO A 53 7.66 18.83 -11.54
N ASN A 54 7.69 19.18 -10.26
CA ASN A 54 8.01 20.53 -9.83
C ASN A 54 9.54 20.68 -9.85
N SER A 55 10.05 21.82 -10.34
CA SER A 55 11.49 22.12 -10.39
C SER A 55 12.13 22.36 -9.00
N SER A 56 11.35 22.30 -7.92
CA SER A 56 11.83 22.46 -6.55
C SER A 56 12.51 21.18 -6.04
N THR A 57 13.65 21.35 -5.39
CA THR A 57 14.59 20.32 -4.89
C THR A 57 13.96 19.21 -4.04
N THR A 58 12.75 19.39 -3.50
CA THR A 58 12.03 18.37 -2.72
C THR A 58 11.65 17.13 -3.54
N SER A 59 11.62 17.21 -4.87
CA SER A 59 11.41 16.04 -5.75
C SER A 59 12.65 15.13 -5.89
N GLN A 60 13.81 15.48 -5.33
CA GLN A 60 15.04 14.66 -5.46
C GLN A 60 15.10 13.42 -4.56
N TYR A 61 14.15 13.26 -3.63
CA TYR A 61 14.14 12.16 -2.66
C TYR A 61 12.92 11.25 -2.77
N CYS A 62 12.11 11.41 -3.83
CA CYS A 62 11.11 10.42 -4.24
C CYS A 62 11.77 9.40 -5.19
#